data_AF-A0AAW9Z009-F1
#
_entry.id   AF-A0AAW9Z009-F1
#
_cell.length_a   1.000
_cell.length_b   1.000
_cell.length_c   1.000
_cell.angle_alpha   90.00
_cell.angle_beta   90.00
_cell.angle_gamma   90.00
#
_symmetry.space_group_name_H-M   'P 1'
#
loop_
_entity.id
_entity.type
_entity.pdbx_description
1 polymer ?
#
loop_
_entity_poly.entity_id
_entity_poly.type
_entity_poly.pdbx_seq_one_letter_code
_entity_poly.pdbx_strand_id
1 'polypeptide(L)' 'MNIKDITEETGWDLVEILKRVNSFPFVTEEITIKSLENMTKEEFKKFLLGRTWEDIND' A
#
# COMPACT_ATOMS: atom_id res chain seq x y z
N MET A 1 0.83 0.65 10.27
CA MET A 1 1.30 -0.75 10.28
C MET A 1 2.80 -0.76 10.51
N ASN A 2 3.41 -1.81 11.08
CA ASN A 2 4.87 -1.83 11.16
C ASN A 2 5.45 -2.05 9.76
N ILE A 3 6.49 -1.30 9.39
CA ILE A 3 7.20 -1.47 8.11
C ILE A 3 7.64 -2.91 7.89
N LYS A 4 8.08 -3.59 8.96
CA LYS A 4 8.46 -5.01 8.89
C LYS A 4 7.33 -5.88 8.35
N ASP A 5 6.11 -5.68 8.84
CA ASP A 5 4.93 -6.41 8.40
C ASP A 5 4.64 -6.15 6.91
N ILE A 6 4.83 -4.92 6.45
CA ILE A 6 4.65 -4.54 5.03
C ILE A 6 5.64 -5.31 4.15
N THR A 7 6.91 -5.34 4.54
CA THR A 7 7.96 -6.03 3.78
C THR A 7 7.78 -7.54 3.76
N GLU A 8 7.30 -8.13 4.85
CA GLU A 8 7.00 -9.56 4.93
C GLU A 8 5.77 -9.94 4.09
N GLU A 9 4.72 -9.10 4.08
CA GLU A 9 3.50 -9.35 3.31
C GLU A 9 3.69 -9.22 1.80
N THR A 10 4.50 -8.26 1.37
CA THR A 10 4.72 -7.96 -0.06
C THR A 10 5.90 -8.73 -0.64
N GLY A 11 6.85 -9.13 0.20
CA GLY A 11 8.16 -9.64 -0.22
C GLY A 11 9.04 -8.56 -0.87
N TRP A 12 8.67 -7.29 -0.74
CA TRP A 12 9.40 -6.15 -1.30
C TRP A 12 10.15 -5.42 -0.19
N ASP A 13 11.28 -4.81 -0.55
CA ASP A 13 11.91 -3.84 0.34
C ASP A 13 11.12 -2.53 0.39
N LEU A 14 11.36 -1.74 1.44
CA LEU A 14 10.64 -0.48 1.67
C LEU A 14 10.76 0.50 0.50
N VAL A 15 11.91 0.55 -0.17
CA VAL A 15 12.15 1.47 -1.28
C VAL A 15 11.30 1.07 -2.49
N GLU A 16 11.26 -0.23 -2.79
CA GLU A 16 10.42 -0.79 -3.85
C GLU A 16 8.93 -0.61 -3.57
N ILE A 17 8.50 -0.80 -2.31
CA ILE A 17 7.11 -0.53 -1.89
C ILE A 17 6.76 0.92 -2.21
N LEU A 18 7.56 1.88 -1.74
CA LEU A 18 7.30 3.30 -1.94
C LEU A 18 7.30 3.65 -3.44
N LYS A 19 8.23 3.12 -4.24
CA LYS A 19 8.26 3.34 -5.69
C LYS A 19 6.99 2.84 -6.37
N ARG A 20 6.57 1.61 -6.07
CA ARG A 20 5.37 1.01 -6.68
C ARG A 20 4.11 1.73 -6.27
N VAL A 21 3.95 1.97 -4.97
CA VAL A 21 2.81 2.68 -4.42
C VAL A 21 2.68 4.07 -5.04
N ASN A 22 3.77 4.84 -5.11
CA ASN A 22 3.74 6.17 -5.73
C ASN A 22 3.60 6.15 -7.27
N SER A 23 3.77 5.00 -7.92
CA SER A 23 3.53 4.85 -9.36
C SER A 23 2.06 4.60 -9.70
N PHE A 24 1.19 4.38 -8.70
CA PHE A 24 -0.21 4.09 -8.94
C PHE A 24 -0.97 5.33 -9.45
N PRO A 25 -1.84 5.17 -10.46
CA PRO A 25 -2.49 6.30 -11.13
C PRO A 25 -3.49 7.05 -10.25
N PHE A 26 -3.99 6.42 -9.18
CA PHE A 26 -4.91 7.02 -8.20
C PHE A 26 -4.19 7.70 -7.03
N VAL A 27 -2.85 7.67 -6.99
CA VAL A 27 -2.06 8.32 -5.96
C VAL A 27 -1.80 9.76 -6.40
N THR A 28 -2.54 10.68 -5.79
CA THR A 28 -2.47 12.12 -6.09
C THR A 28 -1.46 12.86 -5.23
N GLU A 29 -1.04 12.26 -4.12
CA GLU A 29 -0.07 12.80 -3.16
C GLU A 29 1.01 11.76 -2.87
N GLU A 30 2.25 12.22 -2.66
CA GLU A 30 3.37 11.33 -2.39
C GLU A 30 3.15 10.54 -1.08
N ILE A 31 3.08 9.22 -1.21
CA ILE A 31 3.03 8.29 -0.08
C ILE A 31 4.43 8.14 0.49
N THR A 32 4.56 8.48 1.76
CA THR A 32 5.81 8.36 2.52
C THR A 32 5.78 7.16 3.46
N ILE A 33 6.92 6.86 4.08
CA ILE A 33 7.01 5.85 5.16
C ILE A 33 5.99 6.16 6.26
N LYS A 34 5.85 7.42 6.67
CA LYS A 34 4.88 7.83 7.70
C LYS A 34 3.44 7.56 7.27
N SER A 35 3.13 7.75 5.98
CA SER A 35 1.81 7.44 5.43
C SER A 35 1.50 5.95 5.59
N LEU A 36 2.48 5.07 5.29
CA LEU A 36 2.35 3.62 5.47
C LEU A 36 2.27 3.20 6.95
N GLU A 37 3.03 3.85 7.83
CA GLU A 37 3.00 3.59 9.28
C GLU A 37 1.65 3.95 9.89
N ASN A 38 0.96 4.95 9.35
CA ASN A 38 -0.37 5.37 9.77
C ASN A 38 -1.52 4.52 9.19
N MET A 39 -1.27 3.70 8.16
CA MET A 39 -2.28 2.80 7.59
C MET A 39 -2.41 1.51 8.41
N THR A 40 -3.63 0.99 8.47
CA THR A 40 -3.89 -0.39 8.89
C THR A 40 -3.53 -1.38 7.79
N LYS A 41 -3.44 -2.66 8.14
CA LYS A 41 -3.19 -3.76 7.19
C LYS A 41 -4.26 -3.87 6.11
N GLU A 42 -5.52 -3.71 6.50
CA GLU A 42 -6.64 -3.79 5.56
C GLU A 42 -6.65 -2.60 4.59
N GLU A 43 -6.36 -1.40 5.08
CA GLU A 43 -6.21 -0.21 4.23
C GLU A 43 -5.06 -0.39 3.25
N PHE A 44 -3.90 -0.87 3.71
CA PHE A 44 -2.76 -1.13 2.82
C PHE A 44 -3.07 -2.18 1.75
N LYS A 45 -3.79 -3.26 2.09
CA LYS A 45 -4.23 -4.27 1.11
C LYS A 45 -5.21 -3.70 0.08
N LYS A 46 -6.25 -2.97 0.53
CA LYS A 46 -7.20 -2.31 -0.38
C LYS A 46 -6.49 -1.31 -1.29
N PHE A 47 -5.53 -0.59 -0.73
CA PHE A 47 -4.69 0.36 -1.46
C PHE A 47 -3.86 -0.33 -2.55
N LEU A 48 -3.19 -1.44 -2.25
CA LEU A 48 -2.43 -2.21 -3.25
C LEU A 48 -3.30 -2.81 -4.37
N LEU A 49 -4.55 -3.14 -4.06
CA LEU A 49 -5.46 -3.74 -5.04
C LEU A 49 -5.99 -2.73 -6.06
N GLY A 50 -5.83 -1.42 -5.82
CA GLY A 50 -6.27 -0.36 -6.73
C GLY A 50 -7.76 -0.42 -7.07
N ARG A 51 -8.54 -1.15 -6.27
CA ARG A 51 -9.91 -1.57 -6.53
C ARG A 51 -10.72 -1.48 -5.24
N THR A 52 -11.94 -0.99 -5.34
CA THR A 52 -12.85 -0.90 -4.20
C THR A 52 -13.31 -2.31 -3.81
N TRP A 53 -13.81 -2.49 -2.58
CA TRP A 53 -14.37 -3.77 -2.14
C TRP A 53 -15.48 -4.30 -3.07
N GLU A 54 -16.14 -3.39 -3.81
CA GLU A 54 -17.15 -3.68 -4.83
C GLU A 54 -16.59 -4.38 -6.08
N ASP A 55 -15.32 -4.18 -6.44
CA ASP A 55 -14.69 -4.86 -7.59
C ASP A 55 -14.29 -6.31 -7.31
N ILE A 56 -14.24 -6.70 -6.03
CA ILE A 56 -13.66 -7.98 -5.56
C ILE A 56 -14.78 -8.99 -5.22
N ASN A 57 -16.03 -8.53 -5.05
CA ASN A 57 -17.15 -9.34 -4.58
C ASN A 57 -18.33 -9.42 -5.58
N ASP A 58 -18.06 -9.36 -6.90
CA ASP A 58 -19.02 -9.74 -7.96
C ASP A 58 -18.72 -11.15 -8.49
#